data_AF-A0A1G9Z2K7-F1
#
_entry.id   AF-A0A1G9Z2K7-F1
#
_cell.length_a   1.000
_cell.length_b   1.000
_cell.length_c   1.000
_cell.angle_alpha   90.00
_cell.angle_beta   90.00
_cell.angle_gamma   90.00
#
_symmetry.space_group_name_H-M   'P 1'
#
loop_
_entity.id
_entity.type
_entity.pdbx_description
1 polymer ?
#
loop_
_entity_poly.entity_id
_entity_poly.type
_entity_poly.pdbx_seq_one_letter_code
_entity_poly.pdbx_strand_id
1 'polypeptide(L)'
;MFQTNKDQFNQAKIAYSENHGATWEFANWTFTREERIMMPTICNFDKDYENAKDDFVYMYLIPFQSYKGPDNYEDKVDWLNCQKPGLIDLARVHKDSILMKNAYSFFGGTKRDKPIWIKNINERQPVFENPDGVGWCINVSYNSKLERYFLTTEHTETHRGNIGIFDAPEPWGPWTTVIYDNSWGEGFIPLNTFYWNFANKWLSPDGKSFSLIFTGRKENDSFNMIRGKFITDK
;
A
#
# COMPACT_ATOMS: atom_id res chain seq x y z
N MET A 1 -24.73 -2.73 -8.64
CA MET A 1 -24.71 -4.16 -9.00
C MET A 1 -23.33 -4.47 -9.56
N PHE A 2 -22.47 -5.16 -8.80
CA PHE A 2 -21.10 -5.49 -9.20
C PHE A 2 -21.14 -6.63 -10.21
N GLN A 3 -20.57 -6.42 -11.41
CA GLN A 3 -20.40 -7.47 -12.42
C GLN A 3 -19.00 -8.07 -12.30
N THR A 4 -18.92 -9.36 -12.03
CA THR A 4 -17.68 -10.12 -11.77
C THR A 4 -16.97 -10.63 -13.03
N ASN A 5 -17.55 -10.44 -14.23
CA ASN A 5 -17.00 -10.93 -15.49
C ASN A 5 -16.03 -9.97 -16.19
N LYS A 6 -15.50 -8.97 -15.49
CA LYS A 6 -14.49 -8.05 -16.02
C LYS A 6 -13.14 -8.35 -15.38
N ASP A 7 -12.11 -8.26 -16.18
CA ASP A 7 -10.72 -8.26 -15.74
C ASP A 7 -10.52 -7.27 -14.58
N GLN A 8 -10.10 -7.79 -13.42
CA GLN A 8 -10.10 -7.07 -12.14
C GLN A 8 -9.14 -5.88 -12.11
N PHE A 9 -8.11 -5.89 -12.98
CA PHE A 9 -7.13 -4.80 -13.05
C PHE A 9 -7.25 -3.95 -14.29
N ASN A 10 -8.34 -4.09 -15.07
CA ASN A 10 -8.52 -3.27 -16.25
C ASN A 10 -8.57 -1.76 -15.93
N GLN A 11 -9.15 -1.39 -14.77
CA GLN A 11 -9.22 -0.02 -14.31
C GLN A 11 -9.30 0.08 -12.78
N ALA A 12 -8.76 1.17 -12.24
CA ALA A 12 -9.00 1.60 -10.86
C ALA A 12 -9.68 2.96 -10.85
N LYS A 13 -10.64 3.17 -9.94
CA LYS A 13 -11.41 4.41 -9.81
C LYS A 13 -11.38 4.92 -8.38
N ILE A 14 -11.43 6.24 -8.24
CA ILE A 14 -11.70 6.87 -6.94
C ILE A 14 -13.21 6.87 -6.73
N ALA A 15 -13.64 6.31 -5.61
CA ALA A 15 -14.97 6.53 -5.04
C ALA A 15 -14.84 7.54 -3.89
N TYR A 16 -15.76 8.49 -3.80
CA TYR A 16 -15.78 9.48 -2.72
C TYR A 16 -17.19 9.64 -2.15
N SER A 17 -17.26 10.19 -0.95
CA SER A 17 -18.50 10.49 -0.24
C SER A 17 -18.36 11.85 0.45
N GLU A 18 -19.36 12.71 0.28
CA GLU A 18 -19.44 14.03 0.94
C GLU A 18 -20.39 14.03 2.15
N ASN A 19 -20.99 12.88 2.47
CA ASN A 19 -21.99 12.73 3.52
C ASN A 19 -21.65 11.58 4.48
N HIS A 20 -20.40 11.54 4.93
CA HIS A 20 -19.91 10.58 5.91
C HIS A 20 -20.12 9.10 5.52
N GLY A 21 -20.03 8.79 4.22
CA GLY A 21 -20.13 7.43 3.70
C GLY A 21 -21.55 6.95 3.46
N ALA A 22 -22.58 7.79 3.62
CA ALA A 22 -23.96 7.41 3.39
C ALA A 22 -24.26 7.15 1.90
N THR A 23 -23.68 7.95 1.00
CA THR A 23 -23.70 7.72 -0.45
C THR A 23 -22.32 7.90 -1.05
N TRP A 24 -22.08 7.20 -2.17
CA TRP A 24 -20.79 7.20 -2.86
C TRP A 24 -20.95 7.53 -4.33
N GLU A 25 -20.03 8.35 -4.83
CA GLU A 25 -19.91 8.70 -6.24
C GLU A 25 -18.53 8.27 -6.75
N PHE A 26 -18.43 7.99 -8.05
CA PHE A 26 -17.14 7.73 -8.69
C PHE A 26 -16.65 9.00 -9.38
N ALA A 27 -15.33 9.25 -9.29
CA ALA A 27 -14.69 10.23 -10.15
C ALA A 27 -14.98 9.91 -11.63
N ASN A 28 -15.10 10.95 -12.46
CA ASN A 28 -15.41 10.82 -13.89
C ASN A 28 -14.21 10.37 -14.75
N TRP A 29 -13.16 9.87 -14.11
CA TRP A 29 -11.93 9.39 -14.73
C TRP A 29 -11.43 8.12 -14.05
N THR A 30 -10.51 7.42 -14.70
CA THR A 30 -9.99 6.13 -14.23
C THR A 30 -8.48 6.08 -14.43
N PHE A 31 -7.80 5.33 -13.55
CA PHE A 31 -6.51 4.74 -13.90
C PHE A 31 -6.74 3.44 -14.66
N THR A 32 -5.85 3.08 -15.58
CA THR A 32 -6.01 1.87 -16.39
C THR A 32 -4.82 0.93 -16.33
N ARG A 33 -5.02 -0.31 -16.77
CA ARG A 33 -3.94 -1.29 -16.92
C ARG A 33 -2.90 -0.85 -17.95
N GLU A 34 -3.28 -0.11 -18.99
CA GLU A 34 -2.35 0.44 -19.99
C GLU A 34 -1.40 1.47 -19.35
N GLU A 35 -1.86 2.20 -18.34
CA GLU A 35 -1.02 3.03 -17.48
C GLU A 35 -0.20 2.19 -16.46
N ARG A 36 -0.31 0.86 -16.53
CA ARG A 36 0.29 -0.14 -15.63
C ARG A 36 -0.14 0.02 -14.18
N ILE A 37 -1.37 0.43 -13.89
CA ILE A 37 -1.86 0.53 -12.49
C ILE A 37 -2.73 -0.68 -12.16
N MET A 38 -2.36 -1.41 -11.11
CA MET A 38 -3.09 -2.58 -10.62
C MET A 38 -3.95 -2.25 -9.41
N MET A 39 -3.33 -1.89 -8.27
CA MET A 39 -4.01 -1.64 -7.00
C MET A 39 -3.45 -0.39 -6.32
N PRO A 40 -4.14 0.76 -6.41
CA PRO A 40 -3.74 1.97 -5.69
C PRO A 40 -4.01 1.87 -4.19
N THR A 41 -3.08 2.37 -3.38
CA THR A 41 -3.23 2.50 -1.92
C THR A 41 -2.91 3.93 -1.49
N ILE A 42 -3.83 4.58 -0.77
CA ILE A 42 -3.60 5.92 -0.22
C ILE A 42 -2.88 5.81 1.12
N CYS A 43 -1.86 6.64 1.34
CA CYS A 43 -1.16 6.75 2.61
C CYS A 43 -2.11 7.29 3.69
N ASN A 44 -2.19 6.60 4.84
CA ASN A 44 -2.98 7.04 5.98
C ASN A 44 -2.17 7.98 6.89
N PHE A 45 -2.66 9.21 7.10
CA PHE A 45 -2.05 10.26 7.93
C PHE A 45 -2.87 10.62 9.18
N ASP A 46 -3.71 9.70 9.67
CA ASP A 46 -4.71 9.93 10.72
C ASP A 46 -5.99 10.64 10.28
N LYS A 47 -6.83 10.96 11.27
CA LYS A 47 -8.15 11.54 11.09
C LYS A 47 -8.03 12.83 10.30
N ASP A 48 -8.81 12.91 9.22
CA ASP A 48 -8.94 14.12 8.40
C ASP A 48 -7.60 14.69 7.93
N TYR A 49 -6.59 13.83 7.74
CA TYR A 49 -5.26 14.23 7.28
C TYR A 49 -4.46 15.10 8.29
N GLU A 50 -4.87 15.12 9.57
CA GLU A 50 -4.38 16.08 10.58
C GLU A 50 -2.86 16.05 10.80
N ASN A 51 -2.22 14.89 10.61
CA ASN A 51 -0.78 14.71 10.82
C ASN A 51 0.02 14.62 9.52
N ALA A 52 -0.55 15.03 8.39
CA ALA A 52 0.17 15.04 7.13
C ALA A 52 1.36 16.00 7.16
N LYS A 53 2.49 15.59 6.54
CA LYS A 53 3.68 16.43 6.42
C LYS A 53 3.49 17.63 5.49
N ASP A 54 2.54 17.53 4.55
CA ASP A 54 2.20 18.54 3.57
C ASP A 54 0.75 18.40 3.10
N ASP A 55 0.33 19.25 2.15
CA ASP A 55 -1.02 19.25 1.59
C ASP A 55 -1.24 18.22 0.45
N PHE A 56 -0.33 17.27 0.25
CA PHE A 56 -0.45 16.27 -0.81
C PHE A 56 -0.99 14.94 -0.29
N VAL A 57 -1.96 14.39 -1.02
CA VAL A 57 -2.38 12.99 -0.93
C VAL A 57 -1.41 12.11 -1.71
N TYR A 58 -0.74 11.21 -0.99
CA TYR A 58 0.20 10.24 -1.55
C TYR A 58 -0.51 8.92 -1.83
N MET A 59 -0.38 8.44 -3.07
CA MET A 59 -0.97 7.20 -3.55
C MET A 59 0.13 6.28 -4.08
N TYR A 60 0.29 5.14 -3.43
CA TYR A 60 1.22 4.08 -3.82
C TYR A 60 0.54 3.17 -4.83
N LEU A 61 1.21 2.94 -5.95
CA LEU A 61 0.67 2.25 -7.11
C LEU A 61 1.47 0.98 -7.34
N ILE A 62 0.84 -0.16 -7.19
CA ILE A 62 1.44 -1.44 -7.59
C ILE A 62 1.39 -1.52 -9.12
N PRO A 63 2.54 -1.60 -9.82
CA PRO A 63 2.54 -1.65 -11.26
C PRO A 63 2.03 -3.00 -11.75
N PHE A 64 1.06 -3.01 -12.65
CA PHE A 64 0.67 -4.26 -13.31
C PHE A 64 1.83 -4.74 -14.19
N GLN A 65 2.34 -5.96 -13.93
CA GLN A 65 3.40 -6.60 -14.72
C GLN A 65 2.88 -7.86 -15.41
N SER A 66 2.20 -8.74 -14.66
CA SER A 66 1.67 -9.98 -15.21
C SER A 66 0.59 -10.60 -14.32
N TYR A 67 -0.24 -11.46 -14.91
CA TYR A 67 -1.07 -12.44 -14.20
C TYR A 67 -0.26 -13.67 -13.74
N LYS A 68 1.01 -13.77 -14.14
CA LYS A 68 1.90 -14.84 -13.68
C LYS A 68 2.68 -14.37 -12.46
N GLY A 69 2.66 -15.19 -11.42
CA GLY A 69 3.50 -15.04 -10.23
C GLY A 69 3.98 -16.40 -9.73
N PRO A 70 4.88 -16.40 -8.74
CA PRO A 70 5.42 -17.62 -8.11
C PRO A 70 4.37 -18.40 -7.30
N ASP A 71 3.13 -17.91 -7.23
CA ASP A 71 2.13 -18.33 -6.26
C ASP A 71 1.48 -19.68 -6.58
N ASN A 72 1.28 -20.52 -5.56
CA ASN A 72 0.77 -21.88 -5.67
C ASN A 72 -0.13 -22.25 -4.47
N TYR A 73 -1.03 -21.36 -4.07
CA TYR A 73 -2.07 -21.61 -3.06
C TYR A 73 -3.29 -22.32 -3.66
N GLU A 74 -4.13 -22.91 -2.79
CA GLU A 74 -5.17 -23.90 -3.15
C GLU A 74 -6.05 -23.52 -4.36
N ASP A 75 -7.24 -23.01 -4.22
CA ASP A 75 -8.06 -22.32 -5.24
C ASP A 75 -7.42 -21.06 -5.90
N LYS A 76 -6.23 -21.19 -6.49
CA LYS A 76 -5.53 -20.10 -7.15
C LYS A 76 -6.40 -19.35 -8.17
N VAL A 77 -6.37 -18.03 -8.08
CA VAL A 77 -6.88 -17.14 -9.13
C VAL A 77 -5.71 -16.42 -9.81
N ASP A 78 -5.82 -16.21 -11.12
CA ASP A 78 -4.73 -15.66 -11.95
C ASP A 78 -4.39 -14.19 -11.66
N TRP A 79 -5.13 -13.50 -10.80
CA TRP A 79 -4.99 -12.06 -10.58
C TRP A 79 -4.52 -11.70 -9.16
N LEU A 80 -4.58 -12.61 -8.19
CA LEU A 80 -4.01 -12.40 -6.86
C LEU A 80 -2.64 -13.06 -6.80
N ASN A 81 -1.62 -12.35 -7.27
CA ASN A 81 -0.24 -12.84 -7.34
C ASN A 81 0.75 -11.79 -6.84
N CYS A 82 1.84 -12.23 -6.21
CA CYS A 82 3.00 -11.39 -5.98
C CYS A 82 3.62 -10.96 -7.32
N GLN A 83 3.82 -9.65 -7.52
CA GLN A 83 4.49 -9.11 -8.71
C GLN A 83 6.01 -9.20 -8.54
N LYS A 84 6.73 -9.68 -9.58
CA LYS A 84 8.20 -9.90 -9.53
C LYS A 84 8.92 -9.35 -10.79
N PRO A 85 10.01 -8.55 -10.64
CA PRO A 85 10.45 -7.93 -9.39
C PRO A 85 9.33 -7.08 -8.81
N GLY A 86 9.33 -6.91 -7.49
CA GLY A 86 8.31 -6.14 -6.81
C GLY A 86 8.61 -4.67 -6.96
N LEU A 87 7.66 -3.90 -7.49
CA LEU A 87 7.78 -2.48 -7.71
C LEU A 87 6.61 -1.76 -7.03
N ILE A 88 6.85 -0.58 -6.49
CA ILE A 88 5.78 0.33 -6.06
C ILE A 88 6.12 1.73 -6.58
N ASP A 89 5.25 2.27 -7.42
CA ASP A 89 5.34 3.65 -7.90
C ASP A 89 4.60 4.59 -6.95
N LEU A 90 4.87 5.89 -7.06
CA LEU A 90 4.22 6.91 -6.23
C LEU A 90 3.58 7.99 -7.10
N ALA A 91 2.30 8.26 -6.83
CA ALA A 91 1.61 9.44 -7.28
C ALA A 91 1.32 10.38 -6.11
N ARG A 92 1.20 11.66 -6.40
CA ARG A 92 0.66 12.64 -5.46
C ARG A 92 -0.29 13.61 -6.14
N VAL A 93 -1.21 14.16 -5.35
CA VAL A 93 -2.15 15.20 -5.75
C VAL A 93 -2.40 16.14 -4.57
N HIS A 94 -2.60 17.43 -4.81
CA HIS A 94 -3.03 18.33 -3.73
C HIS A 94 -4.38 17.85 -3.17
N LYS A 95 -4.60 17.93 -1.86
CA LYS A 95 -5.81 17.39 -1.21
C LYS A 95 -7.12 17.98 -1.77
N ASP A 96 -7.10 19.23 -2.19
CA ASP A 96 -8.26 19.91 -2.80
C ASP A 96 -8.45 19.56 -4.30
N SER A 97 -7.58 18.71 -4.85
CA SER A 97 -7.54 18.38 -6.29
C SER A 97 -7.70 16.90 -6.58
N ILE A 98 -8.06 16.08 -5.59
CA ILE A 98 -8.11 14.61 -5.70
C ILE A 98 -8.99 14.14 -6.88
N LEU A 99 -10.08 14.86 -7.16
CA LEU A 99 -11.03 14.50 -8.23
C LEU A 99 -10.59 14.98 -9.63
N MET A 100 -9.45 15.65 -9.77
CA MET A 100 -8.94 16.17 -11.06
C MET A 100 -7.77 15.33 -11.58
N LYS A 101 -7.99 14.46 -12.57
CA LYS A 101 -6.94 13.55 -13.10
C LYS A 101 -5.64 14.27 -13.51
N ASN A 102 -5.74 15.43 -14.14
CA ASN A 102 -4.59 16.22 -14.61
C ASN A 102 -3.81 16.92 -13.48
N ALA A 103 -4.36 17.00 -12.28
CA ALA A 103 -3.69 17.58 -11.12
C ALA A 103 -2.61 16.63 -10.55
N TYR A 104 -2.74 15.32 -10.79
CA TYR A 104 -1.78 14.33 -10.31
C TYR A 104 -0.38 14.58 -10.90
N SER A 105 0.62 14.18 -10.11
CA SER A 105 2.02 14.10 -10.52
C SER A 105 2.61 12.80 -10.00
N PHE A 106 3.60 12.27 -10.69
CA PHE A 106 4.20 10.97 -10.42
C PHE A 106 5.67 11.15 -10.06
N PHE A 107 6.18 10.27 -9.22
CA PHE A 107 7.59 10.25 -8.89
C PHE A 107 8.42 9.86 -10.13
N GLY A 108 9.41 10.69 -10.48
CA GLY A 108 10.29 10.51 -11.63
C GLY A 108 11.74 10.23 -11.24
N GLY A 109 12.00 9.82 -10.00
CA GLY A 109 13.34 9.61 -9.45
C GLY A 109 13.77 10.73 -8.49
N THR A 110 15.01 10.62 -7.99
CA THR A 110 15.61 11.61 -7.09
C THR A 110 16.78 12.34 -7.73
N LYS A 111 16.93 13.63 -7.42
CA LYS A 111 18.13 14.42 -7.74
C LYS A 111 18.58 15.17 -6.50
N ARG A 112 19.79 14.86 -6.01
CA ARG A 112 20.34 15.42 -4.75
C ARG A 112 19.37 15.24 -3.58
N ASP A 113 18.92 14.00 -3.39
CA ASP A 113 17.97 13.56 -2.33
C ASP A 113 16.59 14.23 -2.35
N LYS A 114 16.26 14.96 -3.43
CA LYS A 114 14.94 15.56 -3.63
C LYS A 114 14.18 14.82 -4.72
N PRO A 115 12.87 14.59 -4.52
CA PRO A 115 12.04 13.93 -5.53
C PRO A 115 11.85 14.83 -6.75
N ILE A 116 11.89 14.23 -7.93
CA ILE A 116 11.42 14.84 -9.16
C ILE A 116 9.97 14.42 -9.37
N TRP A 117 9.10 15.39 -9.65
CA TRP A 117 7.69 15.15 -9.93
C TRP A 117 7.40 15.44 -11.40
N ILE A 118 6.88 14.44 -12.09
CA ILE A 118 6.57 14.48 -13.52
C ILE A 118 5.06 14.39 -13.74
N LYS A 119 4.61 14.81 -14.93
CA LYS A 119 3.19 14.74 -15.33
C LYS A 119 2.86 13.51 -16.15
N ASN A 120 3.79 13.01 -16.95
CA ASN A 120 3.57 11.83 -17.76
C ASN A 120 3.67 10.56 -16.90
N ILE A 121 2.53 9.90 -16.68
CA ILE A 121 2.45 8.65 -15.91
C ILE A 121 3.38 7.56 -16.47
N ASN A 122 3.66 7.54 -17.78
CA ASN A 122 4.47 6.50 -18.40
C ASN A 122 5.98 6.68 -18.19
N GLU A 123 6.41 7.83 -17.68
CA GLU A 123 7.81 8.15 -17.38
C GLU A 123 8.16 7.96 -15.90
N ARG A 124 7.19 7.51 -15.10
CA ARG A 124 7.37 7.38 -13.64
C ARG A 124 8.38 6.30 -13.31
N GLN A 125 8.98 6.44 -12.13
CA GLN A 125 9.90 5.47 -11.56
C GLN A 125 9.35 4.92 -10.23
N PRO A 126 9.76 3.71 -9.84
CA PRO A 126 9.38 3.16 -8.54
C PRO A 126 10.03 3.96 -7.41
N VAL A 127 9.31 4.10 -6.28
CA VAL A 127 9.88 4.56 -5.01
C VAL A 127 10.38 3.41 -4.16
N PHE A 128 9.98 2.17 -4.49
CA PHE A 128 10.36 0.96 -3.78
C PHE A 128 10.54 -0.19 -4.76
N GLU A 129 11.61 -0.96 -4.56
CA GLU A 129 11.90 -2.17 -5.33
C GLU A 129 12.25 -3.32 -4.36
N ASN A 130 11.68 -4.50 -4.59
CA ASN A 130 12.04 -5.72 -3.87
C ASN A 130 12.27 -6.87 -4.88
N PRO A 131 13.49 -7.43 -4.98
CA PRO A 131 13.77 -8.57 -5.86
C PRO A 131 12.88 -9.78 -5.62
N ASP A 132 12.43 -10.03 -4.39
CA ASP A 132 11.58 -11.17 -4.05
C ASP A 132 10.10 -10.95 -4.38
N GLY A 133 9.71 -9.70 -4.68
CA GLY A 133 8.37 -9.33 -5.08
C GLY A 133 7.65 -8.43 -4.08
N VAL A 134 6.47 -7.95 -4.50
CA VAL A 134 5.48 -7.30 -3.64
C VAL A 134 4.12 -7.96 -3.85
N GLY A 135 3.32 -8.02 -2.78
CA GLY A 135 1.96 -8.52 -2.84
C GLY A 135 1.07 -7.75 -3.82
N TRP A 136 -0.08 -8.32 -4.15
CA TRP A 136 -1.12 -7.67 -4.98
C TRP A 136 -1.89 -6.58 -4.22
N CYS A 137 -1.72 -6.52 -2.90
CA CYS A 137 -2.19 -5.44 -2.03
C CYS A 137 -1.07 -5.03 -1.07
N ILE A 138 -1.11 -3.78 -0.62
CA ILE A 138 -0.15 -3.19 0.32
C ILE A 138 -0.88 -2.29 1.31
N ASN A 139 -0.19 -1.87 2.36
CA ASN A 139 -0.63 -0.75 3.19
C ASN A 139 0.51 0.24 3.41
N VAL A 140 0.18 1.53 3.43
CA VAL A 140 1.13 2.56 3.85
C VAL A 140 0.47 3.51 4.85
N SER A 141 1.16 3.78 5.95
CA SER A 141 0.71 4.69 7.00
C SER A 141 1.86 5.57 7.48
N TYR A 142 1.54 6.77 7.96
CA TYR A 142 2.50 7.68 8.56
C TYR A 142 2.32 7.71 10.07
N ASN A 143 3.37 7.36 10.83
CA ASN A 143 3.40 7.51 12.28
C ASN A 143 4.00 8.87 12.62
N SER A 144 3.15 9.82 12.96
CA SER A 144 3.54 11.22 13.19
C SER A 144 4.44 11.45 14.41
N LYS A 145 4.43 10.53 15.38
CA LYS A 145 5.27 10.64 16.58
C LYS A 145 6.68 10.12 16.36
N LEU A 146 6.83 9.17 15.44
CA LEU A 146 8.13 8.66 15.01
C LEU A 146 8.67 9.40 13.77
N GLU A 147 7.82 10.16 13.10
CA GLU A 147 8.09 10.82 11.81
C GLU A 147 8.52 9.85 10.71
N ARG A 148 7.94 8.64 10.73
CA ARG A 148 8.24 7.56 9.78
C ARG A 148 6.99 7.12 9.02
N TYR A 149 7.17 6.86 7.74
CA TYR A 149 6.24 6.11 6.92
C TYR A 149 6.50 4.63 7.12
N PHE A 150 5.45 3.81 7.18
CA PHE A 150 5.53 2.36 7.22
C PHE A 150 4.81 1.78 6.03
N LEU A 151 5.52 0.99 5.23
CA LEU A 151 5.01 0.18 4.13
C LEU A 151 4.96 -1.28 4.58
N THR A 152 3.81 -1.92 4.41
CA THR A 152 3.65 -3.36 4.60
C THR A 152 3.19 -4.02 3.30
N THR A 153 3.78 -5.17 3.00
CA THR A 153 3.48 -5.94 1.79
C THR A 153 3.85 -7.41 1.99
N GLU A 154 3.34 -8.27 1.13
CA GLU A 154 3.88 -9.62 0.97
C GLU A 154 5.16 -9.63 0.13
N HIS A 155 5.93 -10.71 0.24
CA HIS A 155 7.00 -11.03 -0.70
C HIS A 155 6.99 -12.53 -1.03
N THR A 156 7.79 -12.96 -2.01
CA THR A 156 8.01 -14.36 -2.40
C THR A 156 6.79 -15.11 -2.95
N GLU A 157 5.70 -15.22 -2.20
CA GLU A 157 4.44 -15.88 -2.54
C GLU A 157 3.31 -15.30 -1.67
N THR A 158 2.17 -15.00 -2.28
CA THR A 158 0.98 -14.49 -1.59
C THR A 158 0.26 -15.58 -0.79
N HIS A 159 -0.43 -15.17 0.28
CA HIS A 159 -1.18 -16.02 1.19
C HIS A 159 -0.32 -17.05 1.93
N ARG A 160 0.87 -16.63 2.39
CA ARG A 160 1.85 -17.47 3.09
C ARG A 160 2.35 -16.91 4.42
N GLY A 161 1.96 -15.69 4.78
CA GLY A 161 2.59 -15.01 5.91
C GLY A 161 4.04 -14.57 5.64
N ASN A 162 4.43 -14.46 4.36
CA ASN A 162 5.68 -13.82 3.95
C ASN A 162 5.53 -12.29 4.10
N ILE A 163 5.93 -11.73 5.24
CA ILE A 163 5.72 -10.31 5.55
C ILE A 163 6.98 -9.49 5.29
N GLY A 164 6.82 -8.37 4.58
CA GLY A 164 7.79 -7.28 4.55
C GLY A 164 7.20 -6.05 5.24
N ILE A 165 7.94 -5.50 6.21
CA ILE A 165 7.67 -4.18 6.80
C ILE A 165 8.89 -3.31 6.55
N PHE A 166 8.66 -2.16 5.93
CA PHE A 166 9.67 -1.18 5.59
C PHE A 166 9.30 0.18 6.16
N ASP A 167 10.29 1.01 6.43
CA ASP A 167 10.07 2.37 6.88
C ASP A 167 10.88 3.40 6.10
N ALA A 168 10.41 4.64 6.07
CA ALA A 168 11.07 5.73 5.35
C ALA A 168 10.87 7.09 6.05
N PRO A 169 11.81 8.03 5.88
CA PRO A 169 11.63 9.40 6.38
C PRO A 169 10.67 10.21 5.51
N GLU A 170 10.59 9.90 4.21
CA GLU A 170 9.74 10.60 3.24
C GLU A 170 8.85 9.60 2.48
N PRO A 171 7.73 10.05 1.89
CA PRO A 171 6.84 9.17 1.10
C PRO A 171 7.54 8.45 -0.06
N TRP A 172 8.63 9.01 -0.57
CA TRP A 172 9.42 8.45 -1.67
C TRP A 172 10.68 7.71 -1.20
N GLY A 173 10.83 7.45 0.10
CA GLY A 173 12.01 6.78 0.66
C GLY A 173 13.09 7.75 1.15
N PRO A 174 14.35 7.29 1.32
CA PRO A 174 14.79 5.91 1.11
C PRO A 174 14.10 4.95 2.08
N TRP A 175 13.70 3.79 1.58
CA TRP A 175 13.07 2.74 2.38
C TRP A 175 14.13 1.84 3.03
N THR A 176 13.91 1.54 4.31
CA THR A 176 14.73 0.64 5.12
C THR A 176 13.89 -0.51 5.66
N THR A 177 14.48 -1.68 5.85
CA THR A 177 13.77 -2.87 6.35
C THR A 177 13.60 -2.79 7.86
N VAL A 178 12.36 -2.97 8.32
CA VAL A 178 12.02 -3.14 9.75
C VAL A 178 11.86 -4.62 10.08
N ILE A 179 11.07 -5.35 9.28
CA ILE A 179 10.86 -6.81 9.39
C ILE A 179 10.86 -7.39 7.97
N TYR A 180 11.45 -8.57 7.82
CA TYR A 180 11.37 -9.38 6.60
C TYR A 180 11.39 -10.85 6.99
N ASP A 181 10.24 -11.52 6.91
CA ASP A 181 10.02 -12.85 7.50
C ASP A 181 9.16 -13.74 6.59
N ASN A 182 9.57 -15.00 6.41
CA ASN A 182 8.88 -15.98 5.56
C ASN A 182 7.81 -16.80 6.31
N SER A 183 7.73 -16.69 7.63
CA SER A 183 6.79 -17.47 8.44
C SER A 183 6.21 -16.64 9.58
N TRP A 184 5.73 -15.43 9.26
CA TRP A 184 5.24 -14.50 10.27
C TRP A 184 4.13 -15.11 11.12
N GLY A 185 4.39 -15.16 12.43
CA GLY A 185 3.44 -15.70 13.42
C GLY A 185 3.47 -17.22 13.57
N GLU A 186 4.45 -17.92 13.00
CA GLU A 186 4.61 -19.37 13.14
C GLU A 186 4.46 -19.85 14.60
N GLY A 187 3.67 -20.91 14.77
CA GLY A 187 3.32 -21.47 16.08
C GLY A 187 2.13 -20.79 16.76
N PHE A 188 1.67 -19.63 16.28
CA PHE A 188 0.56 -18.87 16.88
C PHE A 188 -0.53 -18.48 15.88
N ILE A 189 -0.14 -18.17 14.64
CA ILE A 189 -1.00 -17.70 13.56
C ILE A 189 -0.82 -18.67 12.38
N PRO A 190 -1.90 -19.19 11.77
CA PRO A 190 -1.81 -19.96 10.54
C PRO A 190 -1.09 -19.16 9.43
N LEU A 191 -0.13 -19.79 8.74
CA LEU A 191 0.73 -19.14 7.73
C LEU A 191 0.00 -18.95 6.38
N ASN A 192 -1.10 -18.17 6.42
CA ASN A 192 -1.93 -17.86 5.25
C ASN A 192 -2.42 -16.41 5.24
N THR A 193 -1.71 -15.52 5.93
CA THR A 193 -1.96 -14.08 5.95
C THR A 193 -1.37 -13.38 4.73
N PHE A 194 -1.97 -12.25 4.34
CA PHE A 194 -1.56 -11.50 3.15
C PHE A 194 -1.68 -9.98 3.25
N TYR A 195 -2.30 -9.46 4.31
CA TYR A 195 -2.48 -8.03 4.48
C TYR A 195 -2.26 -7.65 5.94
N TRP A 196 -1.48 -6.58 6.14
CA TRP A 196 -1.17 -6.03 7.46
C TRP A 196 -1.29 -4.51 7.41
N ASN A 197 -1.89 -3.89 8.42
CA ASN A 197 -2.07 -2.44 8.51
C ASN A 197 -1.80 -1.96 9.94
N PHE A 198 -0.94 -0.96 10.08
CA PHE A 198 -0.82 -0.22 11.33
C PHE A 198 -2.03 0.72 11.49
N ALA A 199 -2.78 0.53 12.57
CA ALA A 199 -3.93 1.36 12.89
C ALA A 199 -3.49 2.60 13.65
N ASN A 200 -3.15 3.69 12.94
CA ASN A 200 -2.61 4.90 13.56
C ASN A 200 -3.50 5.49 14.67
N LYS A 201 -4.83 5.37 14.54
CA LYS A 201 -5.82 5.76 15.56
C LYS A 201 -5.57 5.14 16.95
N TRP A 202 -4.88 4.01 17.02
CA TRP A 202 -4.61 3.26 18.25
C TRP A 202 -3.14 3.26 18.66
N LEU A 203 -2.34 4.20 18.13
CA LEU A 203 -0.98 4.43 18.60
C LEU A 203 -0.97 4.95 20.04
N SER A 204 0.08 4.61 20.79
CA SER A 204 0.36 5.28 22.07
C SER A 204 0.71 6.76 21.86
N PRO A 205 0.64 7.61 22.90
CA PRO A 205 0.98 9.03 22.77
C PRO A 205 2.38 9.33 22.21
N ASP A 206 3.34 8.44 22.43
CA ASP A 206 4.70 8.49 21.90
C ASP A 206 4.87 7.75 20.54
N GLY A 207 3.79 7.19 20.01
CA GLY A 207 3.72 6.41 18.77
C GLY A 207 4.50 5.09 18.78
N LYS A 208 5.06 4.67 19.92
CA LYS A 208 5.91 3.47 19.97
C LYS A 208 5.11 2.19 20.10
N SER A 209 3.98 2.21 20.79
CA SER A 209 3.06 1.07 20.87
C SER A 209 2.04 1.17 19.75
N PHE A 210 1.80 0.06 19.06
CA PHE A 210 0.90 0.00 17.92
C PHE A 210 -0.07 -1.17 17.99
N SER A 211 -1.16 -1.06 17.23
CA SER A 211 -2.02 -2.17 16.86
C SER A 211 -1.79 -2.50 15.39
N LEU A 212 -1.42 -3.74 15.10
CA LEU A 212 -1.27 -4.26 13.74
C LEU A 212 -2.50 -5.10 13.42
N ILE A 213 -3.34 -4.59 12.54
CA ILE A 213 -4.50 -5.30 12.00
C ILE A 213 -4.01 -6.17 10.85
N PHE A 214 -4.51 -7.40 10.74
CA PHE A 214 -4.17 -8.26 9.61
C PHE A 214 -5.36 -9.14 9.19
N THR A 215 -5.26 -9.66 7.98
CA THR A 215 -6.17 -10.68 7.46
C THR A 215 -5.41 -11.68 6.60
N GLY A 216 -6.07 -12.79 6.31
CA GLY A 216 -5.54 -13.91 5.56
C GLY A 216 -6.65 -14.72 4.92
N ARG A 217 -6.30 -15.92 4.52
CA ARG A 217 -7.24 -16.89 3.98
C ARG A 217 -7.73 -17.82 5.07
N LYS A 218 -8.87 -18.47 4.81
CA LYS A 218 -9.40 -19.55 5.66
C LYS A 218 -9.52 -19.11 7.12
N GLU A 219 -8.69 -19.64 8.01
CA GLU A 219 -8.71 -19.34 9.45
C GLU A 219 -8.48 -17.86 9.75
N ASN A 220 -7.71 -17.18 8.88
CA ASN A 220 -7.42 -15.76 9.02
C ASN A 220 -8.34 -14.86 8.16
N ASP A 221 -9.38 -15.39 7.51
CA ASP A 221 -10.40 -14.59 6.80
C ASP A 221 -11.34 -13.91 7.81
N SER A 222 -10.79 -12.96 8.53
CA SER A 222 -11.42 -12.29 9.67
C SER A 222 -10.69 -11.00 10.01
N PHE A 223 -11.30 -10.19 10.87
CA PHE A 223 -10.59 -9.08 11.52
C PHE A 223 -9.68 -9.65 12.59
N ASN A 224 -8.36 -9.61 12.36
CA ASN A 224 -7.36 -10.01 13.34
C ASN A 224 -6.52 -8.81 13.78
N MET A 225 -6.04 -8.82 15.02
CA MET A 225 -5.24 -7.74 15.58
C MET A 225 -4.24 -8.27 16.59
N ILE A 226 -2.99 -7.81 16.49
CA ILE A 226 -1.99 -7.94 17.56
C ILE A 226 -1.55 -6.56 18.05
N ARG A 227 -1.02 -6.52 19.27
CA ARG A 227 -0.33 -5.34 19.80
C ARG A 227 1.17 -5.55 19.74
N GLY A 228 1.89 -4.51 19.38
CA GLY A 228 3.34 -4.53 19.32
C GLY A 228 3.95 -3.20 19.75
N LYS A 229 5.29 -3.16 19.72
CA LYS A 229 6.06 -1.96 20.06
C LYS A 229 7.23 -1.81 19.11
N PHE A 230 7.42 -0.62 18.56
CA PHE A 230 8.64 -0.24 17.85
C PHE A 230 9.80 -0.12 18.85
N ILE A 231 10.89 -0.84 18.58
CA ILE A 231 12.15 -0.71 19.31
C ILE A 231 12.97 0.35 18.57
N THR A 232 13.00 1.55 19.12
CA THR A 232 13.80 2.66 18.60
C THR A 232 15.04 2.79 19.48
N ASP A 233 16.22 2.88 18.88
CA ASP A 233 17.37 3.41 19.61
C ASP A 233 17.02 4.82 20.09
N LYS A 234 17.29 5.10 21.37
CA LYS A 234 16.90 6.37 22.02
C LYS A 234 17.61 7.56 21.39
#